data_AF-A0A1H7DZB8-F1
#
_entry.id   AF-A0A1H7DZB8-F1
#
_cell.length_a   1.000
_cell.length_b   1.000
_cell.length_c   1.000
_cell.angle_alpha   90.00
_cell.angle_beta   90.00
_cell.angle_gamma   90.00
#
_symmetry.space_group_name_H-M   'P 1'
#
loop_
_entity.id
_entity.type
_entity.pdbx_description
1 polymer ?
#
loop_
_entity_poly.entity_id
_entity_poly.type
_entity_poly.pdbx_seq_one_letter_code
_entity_poly.pdbx_strand_id
1 'polypeptide(L)' 'IQARNLKTVISPALGPVDILGMNFLSQLASWHVEGRTLILVPTSP' A
#
# COMPACT_ATOMS: atom_id res chain seq x y z
N ILE A 1 -14.85 1.30 -4.51
CA ILE A 1 -13.77 0.39 -4.06
C ILE A 1 -13.46 0.74 -2.61
N GLN A 2 -13.51 -0.23 -1.69
CA GLN A 2 -13.15 -0.02 -0.28
C GLN A 2 -12.19 -1.14 0.15
N ALA A 3 -10.98 -0.79 0.59
CA ALA A 3 -10.08 -1.73 1.25
C ALA A 3 -10.32 -1.66 2.77
N ARG A 4 -10.54 -2.81 3.39
CA ARG A 4 -10.79 -2.92 4.85
C ARG A 4 -9.71 -3.79 5.49
N ASN A 5 -9.41 -3.54 6.76
CA ASN A 5 -8.45 -4.31 7.56
C ASN A 5 -6.97 -4.24 7.11
N LEU A 6 -6.52 -3.11 6.56
CA LEU A 6 -5.09 -2.89 6.34
C LEU A 6 -4.33 -2.84 7.68
N LYS A 7 -3.33 -3.71 7.83
CA LYS A 7 -2.43 -3.68 8.99
C LYS A 7 -1.43 -2.54 8.82
N THR A 8 -1.61 -1.46 9.59
CA THR A 8 -0.78 -0.25 9.54
C THR A 8 -0.04 -0.05 10.86
N VAL A 9 1.18 0.46 10.80
CA VAL A 9 1.96 0.86 11.98
C VAL A 9 2.28 2.35 11.85
N ILE A 10 1.99 3.13 12.89
CA ILE A 10 2.32 4.55 12.98
C ILE A 10 3.48 4.68 13.95
N SER A 11 4.59 5.29 13.52
CA SER A 11 5.77 5.51 14.36
C SER A 11 6.32 6.93 14.15
N PRO A 12 6.58 7.70 15.23
CA PRO A 12 7.21 9.01 15.13
C PRO A 12 8.57 9.01 14.43
N ALA A 13 9.27 7.86 14.47
CA ALA A 13 10.57 7.70 13.82
C ALA A 13 10.51 7.68 12.28
N LEU A 14 9.31 7.48 11.70
CA LEU A 14 9.11 7.43 10.24
C LEU A 14 8.95 8.82 9.62
N GLY A 15 8.79 9.88 10.42
CA GLY A 15 8.63 11.24 9.93
C GLY A 15 7.41 11.38 9.00
N PRO A 16 7.49 12.17 7.91
CA PRO A 16 6.38 12.41 6.99
C PRO A 16 6.29 11.36 5.87
N VAL A 17 6.96 10.21 6.00
CA VAL A 17 7.09 9.23 4.93
C VAL A 17 6.14 8.07 5.17
N ASP A 18 5.27 7.81 4.18
CA ASP A 18 4.44 6.62 4.17
C ASP A 18 5.25 5.43 3.67
N ILE A 19 5.39 4.39 4.52
CA ILE A 19 6.02 3.12 4.13
C ILE A 19 4.93 2.10 3.85
N LEU A 20 4.82 1.68 2.59
CA LEU A 20 4.01 0.55 2.18
C LEU A 20 4.88 -0.70 2.14
N GLY A 21 4.65 -1.59 3.10
CA GLY A 21 5.35 -2.86 3.19
C GLY A 21 4.80 -3.91 2.21
N MET A 22 5.63 -4.95 1.99
CA MET A 22 5.22 -6.11 1.19
C MET A 22 3.99 -6.83 1.75
N ASN A 23 3.73 -6.71 3.06
CA ASN A 23 2.54 -7.26 3.71
C ASN A 23 1.22 -6.71 3.16
N PHE A 24 1.20 -5.47 2.67
CA PHE A 24 0.07 -4.86 2.00
C PHE A 24 0.12 -5.12 0.49
N LEU A 25 1.28 -4.88 -0.13
CA LEU A 25 1.44 -4.97 -1.58
C LEU A 25 1.16 -6.38 -2.13
N SER A 26 1.46 -7.43 -1.36
CA SER A 26 1.18 -8.82 -1.77
C SER A 26 -0.30 -9.20 -1.74
N GLN A 27 -1.18 -8.37 -1.16
CA GLN A 27 -2.63 -8.62 -1.11
C GLN A 27 -3.38 -8.00 -2.30
N LEU A 28 -2.70 -7.15 -3.08
CA LEU A 28 -3.23 -6.52 -4.27
C LEU A 28 -3.22 -7.48 -5.46
N ALA A 29 -4.13 -7.27 -6.42
CA ALA A 29 -4.11 -8.01 -7.68
C ALA A 29 -2.87 -7.65 -8.50
N SER A 30 -2.50 -6.37 -8.49
CA SER A 30 -1.21 -5.92 -9.01
C SER A 30 -0.80 -4.59 -8.39
N TRP A 31 0.50 -4.31 -8.42
CA TRP A 31 1.07 -3.02 -8.12
C TRP A 31 2.31 -2.79 -8.97
N HIS A 32 2.55 -1.54 -9.35
CA HIS A 32 3.75 -1.15 -10.09
C HIS A 32 3.98 0.35 -10.01
N VAL A 33 5.16 0.80 -10.46
CA VAL A 33 5.52 2.21 -10.50
C VAL A 33 5.63 2.65 -11.95
N GLU A 34 4.94 3.72 -12.30
CA GLU A 34 5.07 4.41 -13.58
C GLU A 34 5.65 5.81 -13.34
N GLY A 35 6.93 5.98 -13.68
CA GLY A 35 7.67 7.22 -13.43
C GLY A 35 7.78 7.53 -11.94
N ARG A 36 6.90 8.40 -11.44
CA ARG A 36 6.82 8.83 -10.03
C ARG A 36 5.48 8.48 -9.37
N THR A 37 4.64 7.73 -10.07
CA THR A 37 3.30 7.37 -9.62
C THR A 37 3.28 5.90 -9.23
N LEU A 38 2.84 5.60 -8.01
CA LEU A 38 2.57 4.25 -7.56
C LEU A 38 1.14 3.88 -7.93
N ILE A 39 0.98 2.80 -8.71
CA ILE A 39 -0.32 2.29 -9.16
C ILE A 39 -0.65 1.05 -8.35
N LEU A 40 -1.85 1.02 -7.77
CA LEU A 40 -2.34 -0.04 -6.90
C LEU A 40 -3.66 -0.58 -7.46
N VAL A 41 -3.71 -1.87 -7.78
CA VAL A 41 -4.93 -2.52 -8.30
C VAL A 41 -5.49 -3.45 -7.23
N PRO A 42 -6.69 -3.18 -6.70
CA PRO A 42 -7.30 -4.03 -5.69
C PRO A 42 -7.70 -5.38 -6.29
N THR A 43 -7.64 -6.43 -5.49
CA THR A 43 -8.28 -7.71 -5.81
C THR A 43 -9.80 -7.52 -5.81
N SER A 44 -10.48 -8.00 -6.87
CA SER A 44 -11.94 -8.02 -6.92
C SER A 44 -12.51 -8.75 -5.68
N PRO A 45 -13.66 -8.30 -5.13
CA PRO A 45 -14.28 -8.94 -3.99
C PRO A 45 -14.66 -10.40 -4.23
#